data_AF-A0A915DTU0-F1
#
_entry.id   AF-A0A915DTU0-F1
#
_cell.length_a   1.000
_cell.length_b   1.000
_cell.length_c   1.000
_cell.angle_alpha   90.00
_cell.angle_beta   90.00
_cell.angle_gamma   90.00
#
_symmetry.space_group_name_H-M   'P 1'
#
loop_
_entity.id
_entity.type
_entity.pdbx_description
1 polymer ?
#
loop_
_entity_poly.entity_id
_entity_poly.type
_entity_poly.pdbx_seq_one_letter_code
_entity_poly.pdbx_strand_id
1 'polypeptide(L)'
;MDSLKQRSFYSLAELAVGGRCKCNGHGSRCIFDKFGRYSCDCKHNTAGVDCEKCKPFHYDRPWARATGEDAHACVACNCNLHARKCHFNQELYRLSGYRSGGICLNCRHNTAGRNCHYCRLGYYRDIAKPITHRKACRACLCHPIGSLSKNCNQTSGQCICKPGVDGQTCNRCGKGYQQSRSPITPCIRIPNALETTPVVTAENEQKECAKCRASPARITQKKYCKREYAAQVSVVSRELVEGWIKYKLQVGTVFKRRSDSIKMRRGIQHNFWLSNAMVICKCPKLKIGKKYLLMGRDDMNKAGHPGIVFNRYTIMMEWNEDLIDKLDRFSRRNHQCASNAYSISAVVRKQEDGSERKY
;
A
#
# COMPACT_ATOMS: atom_id res chain seq x y z
N MET A 1 74.32 73.48 4.59
CA MET A 1 74.15 72.01 4.70
C MET A 1 72.67 71.72 4.57
N ASP A 2 72.22 71.42 3.35
CA ASP A 2 70.80 71.17 3.08
C ASP A 2 70.59 69.65 3.09
N SER A 3 69.96 69.15 4.16
CA SER A 3 69.74 67.72 4.36
C SER A 3 68.60 67.27 3.44
N LEU A 4 68.95 66.69 2.29
CA LEU A 4 68.03 65.96 1.44
C LEU A 4 67.43 64.79 2.22
N LYS A 5 66.30 65.03 2.90
CA LYS A 5 65.40 63.98 3.37
C LYS A 5 64.92 63.23 2.14
N GLN A 6 65.48 62.04 1.90
CA GLN A 6 64.93 61.07 0.95
C GLN A 6 63.43 60.93 1.23
N ARG A 7 62.61 61.46 0.31
CA ARG A 7 61.17 61.28 0.33
C ARG A 7 60.91 59.90 -0.27
N SER A 8 60.91 58.88 0.57
CA SER A 8 60.47 57.55 0.16
C SER A 8 58.95 57.60 -0.05
N PHE A 9 58.49 57.55 -1.28
CA PHE A 9 57.07 57.49 -1.63
C PHE A 9 56.81 56.31 -2.57
N TYR A 10 55.62 55.72 -2.44
CA TYR A 10 55.10 54.76 -3.43
C TYR A 10 54.37 55.54 -4.51
N SER A 11 54.63 55.22 -5.77
CA SER A 11 53.84 55.70 -6.90
C SER A 11 53.43 54.52 -7.76
N LEU A 12 52.19 54.53 -8.23
CA LEU A 12 51.62 53.47 -9.05
C LEU A 12 51.06 54.11 -10.33
N ALA A 13 51.55 53.67 -11.48
CA ALA A 13 51.09 54.20 -12.77
C ALA A 13 49.69 53.68 -13.13
N GLU A 14 49.40 52.42 -12.83
CA GLU A 14 48.13 51.76 -13.16
C GLU A 14 47.83 50.64 -12.15
N LEU A 15 46.54 50.49 -11.79
CA LEU A 15 46.03 49.36 -11.02
C LEU A 15 44.86 48.71 -11.77
N ALA A 16 45.06 47.50 -12.25
CA ALA A 16 44.01 46.69 -12.86
C ALA A 16 43.69 45.47 -12.00
N VAL A 17 42.40 45.23 -11.74
CA VAL A 17 41.91 44.04 -11.03
C VAL A 17 40.98 43.27 -11.95
N GLY A 18 41.52 42.23 -12.60
CA GLY A 18 40.75 41.33 -13.45
C GLY A 18 39.83 40.42 -12.63
N GLY A 19 38.58 40.27 -13.08
CA GLY A 19 37.63 39.42 -12.38
C GLY A 19 36.33 39.20 -13.15
N ARG A 20 35.48 38.35 -12.59
CA ARG A 20 34.10 38.11 -13.05
C ARG A 20 33.17 38.12 -11.86
N CYS A 21 31.89 38.39 -12.10
CA CYS A 21 30.89 38.25 -11.05
C CYS A 21 30.86 36.84 -10.48
N LYS A 22 30.69 36.76 -9.17
CA LYS A 22 30.47 35.49 -8.48
C LYS A 22 28.99 35.13 -8.45
N CYS A 23 28.48 34.54 -9.53
CA CYS A 23 27.08 34.07 -9.60
C CYS A 23 26.89 32.58 -9.34
N ASN A 24 27.92 31.90 -8.83
CA ASN A 24 27.93 30.45 -8.60
C ASN A 24 27.48 29.61 -9.82
N GLY A 25 27.72 30.10 -11.04
CA GLY A 25 27.29 29.45 -12.29
C GLY A 25 25.78 29.48 -12.55
N HIS A 26 25.01 30.27 -11.79
CA HIS A 26 23.57 30.45 -12.01
C HIS A 26 23.19 31.82 -12.59
N GLY A 27 24.16 32.60 -13.07
CA GLY A 27 23.91 33.88 -13.75
C GLY A 27 24.95 34.11 -14.83
N SER A 28 24.49 34.52 -16.02
CA SER A 28 25.36 34.83 -17.17
C SER A 28 25.86 36.28 -17.16
N ARG A 29 25.22 37.15 -16.37
CA ARG A 29 25.53 38.57 -16.27
C ARG A 29 25.11 39.12 -14.92
N CYS A 30 25.57 40.33 -14.63
CA CYS A 30 25.21 41.08 -13.45
C CYS A 30 24.54 42.39 -13.84
N ILE A 31 23.69 42.86 -12.94
CA ILE A 31 22.86 44.03 -13.11
C ILE A 31 22.91 44.86 -11.83
N PHE A 32 22.59 46.15 -11.95
CA PHE A 32 22.36 46.99 -10.77
C PHE A 32 20.92 46.80 -10.30
N ASP A 33 20.75 46.59 -8.99
CA ASP A 33 19.43 46.55 -8.35
C ASP A 33 18.83 47.96 -8.27
N LYS A 34 17.58 48.06 -7.79
CA LYS A 34 16.88 49.34 -7.65
C LYS A 34 17.56 50.33 -6.68
N PHE A 35 18.51 49.86 -5.88
CA PHE A 35 19.28 50.64 -4.93
C PHE A 35 20.70 50.92 -5.42
N GLY A 36 21.00 50.63 -6.69
CA GLY A 36 22.32 50.83 -7.29
C GLY A 36 23.37 49.81 -6.84
N ARG A 37 22.98 48.71 -6.17
CA ARG A 37 23.91 47.66 -5.76
C ARG A 37 24.03 46.60 -6.84
N TYR A 38 25.24 46.08 -6.97
CA TYR A 38 25.53 45.03 -7.94
C TYR A 38 24.92 43.69 -7.52
N SER A 39 24.23 43.00 -8.43
CA SER A 39 23.56 41.72 -8.17
C SER A 39 23.55 40.85 -9.43
N CYS A 40 23.66 39.53 -9.27
CA CYS A 40 23.53 38.59 -10.38
C CYS A 40 22.10 38.53 -10.94
N ASP A 41 21.95 38.39 -12.26
CA ASP A 41 20.66 38.03 -12.90
C ASP A 41 20.42 36.51 -12.77
N CYS A 42 20.00 36.09 -11.58
CA CYS A 42 19.92 34.68 -11.20
C CYS A 42 18.87 33.88 -12.01
N LYS A 43 19.33 32.78 -12.60
CA LYS A 43 18.57 31.72 -13.28
C LYS A 43 18.47 30.48 -12.39
N HIS A 44 18.15 29.31 -12.95
CA HIS A 44 18.17 28.02 -12.22
C HIS A 44 17.36 28.00 -10.91
N ASN A 45 16.32 28.84 -10.81
CA ASN A 45 15.53 29.07 -9.61
C ASN A 45 16.35 29.44 -8.35
N THR A 46 17.49 30.11 -8.52
CA THR A 46 18.29 30.67 -7.43
C THR A 46 17.98 32.14 -7.20
N ALA A 47 18.34 32.63 -6.02
CA ALA A 47 18.13 33.98 -5.55
C ALA A 47 19.31 34.39 -4.67
N GLY A 48 19.35 35.67 -4.27
CA GLY A 48 20.48 36.25 -3.57
C GLY A 48 21.36 37.09 -4.49
N VAL A 49 22.35 37.75 -3.92
CA VAL A 49 23.25 38.65 -4.66
C VAL A 49 24.18 37.84 -5.56
N ASP A 50 24.67 36.72 -5.04
CA ASP A 50 25.58 35.79 -5.70
C ASP A 50 24.85 34.55 -6.24
N CYS A 51 23.51 34.56 -6.23
CA CYS A 51 22.68 33.36 -6.47
C CYS A 51 22.95 32.22 -5.47
N GLU A 52 23.25 32.57 -4.22
CA GLU A 52 23.71 31.68 -3.14
C GLU A 52 22.61 30.90 -2.41
N LYS A 53 21.35 31.09 -2.80
CA LYS A 53 20.20 30.42 -2.18
C LYS A 53 19.13 30.09 -3.20
N CYS A 54 18.24 29.16 -2.88
CA CYS A 54 17.09 28.86 -3.72
C CYS A 54 15.99 29.94 -3.60
N LYS A 55 15.28 30.18 -4.70
CA LYS A 55 14.06 30.99 -4.70
C LYS A 55 13.03 30.40 -3.72
N PRO A 56 12.12 31.22 -3.16
CA PRO A 56 11.00 30.72 -2.40
C PRO A 56 10.27 29.60 -3.15
N PHE A 57 9.80 28.60 -2.40
CA PHE A 57 9.11 27.41 -2.90
C PHE A 57 9.98 26.40 -3.69
N HIS A 58 11.29 26.66 -3.86
CA HIS A 58 12.22 25.76 -4.55
C HIS A 58 13.17 25.04 -3.59
N TYR A 59 12.60 24.46 -2.53
CA TYR A 59 13.34 23.81 -1.44
C TYR A 59 13.19 22.28 -1.48
N ASP A 60 13.02 21.69 -2.67
CA ASP A 60 12.87 20.23 -2.79
C ASP A 60 14.20 19.48 -2.65
N ARG A 61 15.32 20.14 -2.96
CA ARG A 61 16.68 19.64 -2.78
C ARG A 61 17.60 20.77 -2.28
N PRO A 62 18.74 20.48 -1.65
CA PRO A 62 19.65 21.52 -1.17
C PRO A 62 20.22 22.32 -2.34
N TRP A 63 20.57 23.57 -2.08
CA TRP A 63 21.29 24.41 -3.03
C TRP A 63 22.71 23.87 -3.24
N ALA A 64 23.20 23.95 -4.48
CA ALA A 64 24.59 23.68 -4.83
C ALA A 64 25.01 24.57 -6.00
N ARG A 65 26.29 24.93 -6.04
CA ARG A 65 26.91 25.68 -7.15
C ARG A 65 26.87 24.83 -8.42
N ALA A 66 26.57 25.45 -9.57
CA ALA A 66 26.62 24.77 -10.87
C ALA A 66 28.03 24.29 -11.24
N THR A 67 28.10 23.16 -11.92
CA THR A 67 29.32 22.56 -12.49
C THR A 67 29.24 22.56 -14.02
N GLY A 68 30.29 22.07 -14.70
CA GLY A 68 30.25 21.88 -16.15
C GLY A 68 29.26 20.79 -16.59
N GLU A 69 28.91 19.86 -15.70
CA GLU A 69 28.05 18.70 -15.99
C GLU A 69 26.60 18.90 -15.53
N ASP A 70 26.40 19.51 -14.36
CA ASP A 70 25.06 19.75 -13.80
C ASP A 70 24.92 21.21 -13.36
N ALA A 71 23.85 21.85 -13.85
CA ALA A 71 23.46 23.21 -13.46
C ALA A 71 23.04 23.32 -11.99
N HIS A 72 22.79 22.18 -11.32
CA HIS A 72 22.36 22.07 -9.93
C HIS A 72 21.19 23.01 -9.58
N ALA A 73 20.26 23.15 -10.52
CA ALA A 73 19.14 24.07 -10.39
C ALA A 73 18.24 23.71 -9.18
N CYS A 74 17.71 24.74 -8.51
CA CYS A 74 16.78 24.54 -7.42
C CYS A 74 15.44 24.01 -7.95
N VAL A 75 14.88 23.02 -7.24
CA VAL A 75 13.68 22.30 -7.66
C VAL A 75 12.48 22.73 -6.83
N ALA A 76 11.37 23.04 -7.51
CA ALA A 76 10.11 23.42 -6.89
C ALA A 76 9.54 22.29 -6.03
N CYS A 77 9.03 22.62 -4.85
CA CYS A 77 8.35 21.66 -3.99
C CYS A 77 7.04 21.16 -4.62
N ASN A 78 6.80 19.86 -4.58
CA ASN A 78 5.53 19.29 -5.02
C ASN A 78 4.47 19.35 -3.92
N CYS A 79 3.61 20.37 -3.99
CA CYS A 79 2.50 20.56 -3.05
C CYS A 79 1.11 20.37 -3.66
N ASN A 80 1.02 19.74 -4.84
CA ASN A 80 -0.24 19.53 -5.57
C ASN A 80 -1.10 20.82 -5.69
N LEU A 81 -0.47 22.01 -5.81
CA LEU A 81 -1.16 23.32 -5.85
C LEU A 81 -1.98 23.68 -4.60
N HIS A 82 -1.76 23.00 -3.46
CA HIS A 82 -2.44 23.30 -2.20
C HIS A 82 -1.59 24.10 -1.20
N ALA A 83 -0.31 24.31 -1.47
CA ALA A 83 0.55 25.16 -0.64
C ALA A 83 1.39 26.10 -1.52
N ARG A 84 1.75 27.26 -0.95
CA ARG A 84 2.64 28.26 -1.58
C ARG A 84 3.99 28.37 -0.87
N LYS A 85 4.15 27.66 0.23
CA LYS A 85 5.37 27.65 1.05
C LYS A 85 5.76 26.19 1.30
N CYS A 86 7.05 25.94 1.36
CA CYS A 86 7.61 24.66 1.76
C CYS A 86 8.92 24.92 2.52
N HIS A 87 9.45 23.90 3.17
CA HIS A 87 10.80 23.89 3.72
C HIS A 87 11.49 22.58 3.34
N PHE A 88 12.81 22.56 3.43
CA PHE A 88 13.62 21.40 3.14
C PHE A 88 13.86 20.56 4.40
N ASN A 89 13.89 19.24 4.25
CA ASN A 89 14.25 18.30 5.29
C ASN A 89 15.34 17.34 4.79
N GLN A 90 16.51 17.37 5.44
CA GLN A 90 17.69 16.60 5.07
C GLN A 90 17.48 15.09 5.18
N GLU A 91 16.78 14.63 6.21
CA GLU A 91 16.60 13.19 6.44
C GLU A 91 15.66 12.58 5.39
N LEU A 92 14.58 13.28 5.04
CA LEU A 92 13.71 12.85 3.94
C LEU A 92 14.44 12.83 2.60
N TYR A 93 15.32 13.80 2.36
CA TYR A 93 16.14 13.83 1.16
C TYR A 93 17.04 12.59 1.07
N ARG A 94 17.74 12.25 2.15
CA ARG A 94 18.57 11.04 2.26
C ARG A 94 17.76 9.77 2.03
N LEU A 95 16.62 9.61 2.72
CA LEU A 95 15.73 8.45 2.59
C LEU A 95 15.12 8.30 1.19
N SER A 96 14.95 9.40 0.45
CA SER A 96 14.47 9.39 -0.93
C SER A 96 15.55 8.97 -1.96
N GLY A 97 16.77 8.64 -1.50
CA GLY A 97 17.92 8.41 -2.37
C GLY A 97 18.43 9.70 -3.01
N TYR A 98 18.47 10.79 -2.23
CA TYR A 98 18.91 12.13 -2.67
C TYR A 98 18.08 12.68 -3.84
N ARG A 99 16.76 12.47 -3.80
CA ARG A 99 15.83 12.94 -4.85
C ARG A 99 14.94 14.10 -4.41
N SER A 100 14.30 13.99 -3.26
CA SER A 100 13.33 15.00 -2.77
C SER A 100 13.25 15.02 -1.24
N GLY A 101 13.48 16.20 -0.66
CA GLY A 101 13.38 16.52 0.75
C GLY A 101 12.36 17.63 1.06
N GLY A 102 11.66 18.17 0.07
CA GLY A 102 10.70 19.25 0.28
C GLY A 102 9.47 18.81 1.07
N ILE A 103 9.03 19.64 2.03
CA ILE A 103 7.81 19.46 2.81
C ILE A 103 6.96 20.72 2.72
N CYS A 104 5.71 20.58 2.29
CA CYS A 104 4.76 21.67 2.15
C CYS A 104 4.28 22.21 3.50
N LEU A 105 4.05 23.52 3.56
CA LEU A 105 3.57 24.21 4.75
C LEU A 105 2.15 24.75 4.52
N ASN A 106 1.30 24.62 5.53
CA ASN A 106 -0.08 25.13 5.53
C ASN A 106 -0.89 24.67 4.31
N CYS A 107 -1.02 23.35 4.13
CA CYS A 107 -1.86 22.76 3.09
C CYS A 107 -3.28 23.33 3.13
N ARG A 108 -3.69 23.96 2.04
CA ARG A 108 -5.03 24.55 1.83
C ARG A 108 -5.97 23.51 1.24
N HIS A 109 -7.21 23.92 0.93
CA HIS A 109 -8.18 23.07 0.22
C HIS A 109 -8.52 21.76 0.95
N ASN A 110 -8.43 21.78 2.29
CA ASN A 110 -8.69 20.61 3.15
C ASN A 110 -7.79 19.40 2.87
N THR A 111 -6.61 19.64 2.33
CA THR A 111 -5.58 18.61 2.11
C THR A 111 -4.61 18.55 3.29
N ALA A 112 -3.88 17.45 3.38
CA ALA A 112 -2.90 17.15 4.42
C ALA A 112 -1.77 16.27 3.87
N GLY A 113 -0.73 16.12 4.70
CA GLY A 113 0.47 15.35 4.38
C GLY A 113 1.59 16.18 3.78
N ARG A 114 2.77 15.57 3.66
CA ARG A 114 4.02 16.18 3.17
C ARG A 114 3.82 16.99 1.89
N ASN A 115 3.12 16.40 0.92
CA ASN A 115 2.87 16.99 -0.40
C ASN A 115 1.43 17.49 -0.57
N CYS A 116 0.67 17.63 0.52
CA CYS A 116 -0.77 17.93 0.46
C CYS A 116 -1.54 16.93 -0.44
N HIS A 117 -1.25 15.63 -0.29
CA HIS A 117 -1.62 14.59 -1.25
C HIS A 117 -2.81 13.71 -0.80
N TYR A 118 -3.29 13.90 0.43
CA TYR A 118 -4.51 13.27 0.93
C TYR A 118 -5.39 14.29 1.66
N CYS A 119 -6.61 13.92 1.99
CA CYS A 119 -7.55 14.82 2.65
C CYS A 119 -7.33 14.83 4.17
N ARG A 120 -7.46 16.01 4.78
CA ARG A 120 -7.39 16.14 6.25
C ARG A 120 -8.54 15.39 6.91
N LEU A 121 -8.40 15.07 8.20
CA LEU A 121 -9.47 14.43 8.99
C LEU A 121 -10.78 15.22 8.89
N GLY A 122 -11.91 14.51 8.81
CA GLY A 122 -13.22 15.09 8.53
C GLY A 122 -13.48 15.40 7.04
N TYR A 123 -12.56 15.02 6.14
CA TYR A 123 -12.73 15.13 4.69
C TYR A 123 -12.34 13.82 3.99
N TYR A 124 -12.92 13.56 2.83
CA TYR A 124 -12.62 12.42 1.97
C TYR A 124 -12.35 12.85 0.52
N ARG A 125 -11.70 11.98 -0.23
CA ARG A 125 -11.22 12.21 -1.59
C ARG A 125 -12.38 12.12 -2.60
N ASP A 126 -12.58 13.17 -3.38
CA ASP A 126 -13.51 13.19 -4.52
C ASP A 126 -12.83 12.69 -5.80
N ILE A 127 -12.92 11.38 -6.06
CA ILE A 127 -12.21 10.70 -7.16
C ILE A 127 -12.53 11.33 -8.53
N ALA A 128 -13.68 11.97 -8.70
CA ALA A 128 -14.07 12.65 -9.94
C ALA A 128 -13.20 13.87 -10.30
N LYS A 129 -12.41 14.39 -9.35
CA LYS A 129 -11.54 15.56 -9.53
C LYS A 129 -10.08 15.15 -9.36
N PRO A 130 -9.11 15.73 -10.10
CA PRO A 130 -7.70 15.45 -9.86
C PRO A 130 -7.27 15.93 -8.47
N ILE A 131 -6.21 15.35 -7.91
CA ILE A 131 -5.73 15.74 -6.57
C ILE A 131 -5.42 17.23 -6.48
N THR A 132 -4.88 17.83 -7.54
CA THR A 132 -4.51 19.24 -7.62
C THR A 132 -5.70 20.22 -7.57
N HIS A 133 -6.93 19.73 -7.68
CA HIS A 133 -8.12 20.57 -7.74
C HIS A 133 -8.46 21.15 -6.36
N ARG A 134 -8.90 22.42 -6.30
CA ARG A 134 -9.25 23.10 -5.03
C ARG A 134 -10.36 22.42 -4.21
N LYS A 135 -11.20 21.62 -4.86
CA LYS A 135 -12.29 20.81 -4.26
C LYS A 135 -12.01 19.30 -4.33
N ALA A 136 -10.75 18.87 -4.41
CA ALA A 136 -10.38 17.45 -4.42
C ALA A 136 -10.77 16.71 -3.13
N CYS A 137 -11.00 17.46 -2.04
CA CYS A 137 -11.44 16.96 -0.74
C CYS A 137 -12.83 17.50 -0.40
N ARG A 138 -13.77 16.57 -0.12
CA ARG A 138 -15.15 16.86 0.29
C ARG A 138 -15.32 16.60 1.77
N ALA A 139 -16.12 17.43 2.44
CA ALA A 139 -16.38 17.27 3.87
C ALA A 139 -17.17 15.98 4.14
N CYS A 140 -16.82 15.30 5.22
CA CYS A 140 -17.64 14.23 5.77
C CYS A 140 -18.92 14.85 6.34
N LEU A 141 -20.09 14.38 5.90
CA LEU A 141 -21.38 14.85 6.39
C LEU A 141 -21.98 13.84 7.38
N CYS A 142 -21.17 13.34 8.32
CA CYS A 142 -21.60 12.32 9.26
C CYS A 142 -22.70 12.84 10.20
N HIS A 143 -23.80 12.12 10.30
CA HIS A 143 -24.94 12.48 11.11
C HIS A 143 -24.56 12.48 12.60
N PRO A 144 -24.79 13.57 13.35
CA PRO A 144 -24.26 13.72 14.71
C PRO A 144 -24.80 12.66 15.69
N ILE A 145 -26.02 12.18 15.46
CA ILE A 145 -26.66 11.17 16.32
C ILE A 145 -26.38 9.75 15.79
N GLY A 146 -26.34 9.58 14.48
CA GLY A 146 -26.28 8.26 13.82
C GLY A 146 -24.88 7.72 13.62
N SER A 147 -23.86 8.59 13.71
CA SER A 147 -22.45 8.21 13.60
C SER A 147 -21.75 8.17 14.97
N LEU A 148 -20.66 7.42 15.04
CA LEU A 148 -19.76 7.36 16.20
C LEU A 148 -18.71 8.47 16.17
N SER A 149 -18.46 9.09 15.00
CA SER A 149 -17.45 10.13 14.82
C SER A 149 -17.83 11.04 13.65
N LYS A 150 -17.35 12.30 13.70
CA LYS A 150 -17.40 13.24 12.57
C LYS A 150 -16.45 12.85 11.43
N ASN A 151 -15.53 11.91 11.68
CA ASN A 151 -14.59 11.41 10.69
C ASN A 151 -15.23 10.31 9.83
N CYS A 152 -14.93 10.35 8.53
CA CYS A 152 -15.31 9.31 7.57
C CYS A 152 -14.08 8.68 6.92
N ASN A 153 -14.28 7.56 6.24
CA ASN A 153 -13.24 6.92 5.44
C ASN A 153 -12.76 7.88 4.34
N GLN A 154 -11.44 8.14 4.27
CA GLN A 154 -10.87 9.12 3.34
C GLN A 154 -11.02 8.74 1.86
N THR A 155 -11.28 7.46 1.55
CA THR A 155 -11.47 6.99 0.16
C THR A 155 -12.95 6.89 -0.20
N SER A 156 -13.77 6.26 0.63
CA SER A 156 -15.19 6.03 0.31
C SER A 156 -16.14 7.10 0.83
N GLY A 157 -15.70 7.98 1.73
CA GLY A 157 -16.57 8.94 2.41
C GLY A 157 -17.54 8.30 3.42
N GLN A 158 -17.45 6.99 3.66
CA GLN A 158 -18.32 6.27 4.58
C GLN A 158 -18.03 6.67 6.03
N CYS A 159 -19.04 7.19 6.71
CA CYS A 159 -19.01 7.47 8.13
C CYS A 159 -19.10 6.18 8.96
N ILE A 160 -18.57 6.23 10.18
CA ILE A 160 -18.64 5.11 11.12
C ILE A 160 -20.01 5.15 11.79
N CYS A 161 -20.94 4.29 11.35
CA CYS A 161 -22.32 4.29 11.83
C CYS A 161 -22.50 3.52 13.15
N LYS A 162 -23.46 3.97 13.96
CA LYS A 162 -23.91 3.24 15.15
C LYS A 162 -24.67 1.96 14.77
N PRO A 163 -24.81 0.98 15.69
CA PRO A 163 -25.58 -0.23 15.43
C PRO A 163 -27.00 0.07 14.92
N GLY A 164 -27.43 -0.61 13.86
CA GLY A 164 -28.75 -0.43 13.26
C GLY A 164 -28.89 0.82 12.37
N VAL A 165 -27.87 1.68 12.30
CA VAL A 165 -27.83 2.86 11.42
C VAL A 165 -27.09 2.53 10.12
N ASP A 166 -27.58 3.04 9.01
CA ASP A 166 -27.06 2.81 7.65
C ASP A 166 -26.98 4.13 6.86
N GLY A 167 -26.39 4.07 5.66
CA GLY A 167 -26.15 5.20 4.76
C GLY A 167 -24.72 5.71 4.83
N GLN A 168 -24.24 6.37 3.76
CA GLN A 168 -22.88 6.92 3.71
C GLN A 168 -22.60 7.91 4.84
N THR A 169 -23.62 8.67 5.22
CA THR A 169 -23.59 9.69 6.27
C THR A 169 -24.22 9.21 7.59
N CYS A 170 -24.65 7.95 7.70
CA CYS A 170 -25.34 7.39 8.87
C CYS A 170 -26.64 8.14 9.21
N ASN A 171 -27.41 8.51 8.20
CA ASN A 171 -28.61 9.36 8.32
C ASN A 171 -29.93 8.59 8.33
N ARG A 172 -29.92 7.26 8.27
CA ARG A 172 -31.15 6.43 8.26
C ARG A 172 -30.95 5.14 9.03
N CYS A 173 -32.05 4.54 9.48
CA CYS A 173 -31.99 3.18 10.03
C CYS A 173 -31.84 2.16 8.89
N GLY A 174 -31.07 1.11 9.13
CA GLY A 174 -30.94 -0.02 8.22
C GLY A 174 -32.22 -0.84 8.15
N LYS A 175 -32.29 -1.77 7.19
CA LYS A 175 -33.45 -2.67 7.06
C LYS A 175 -33.67 -3.48 8.36
N GLY A 176 -34.92 -3.56 8.82
CA GLY A 176 -35.29 -4.22 10.08
C GLY A 176 -35.09 -3.38 11.34
N TYR A 177 -34.75 -2.09 11.19
CA TYR A 177 -34.63 -1.14 12.28
C TYR A 177 -35.56 0.06 12.08
N GLN A 178 -36.09 0.60 13.17
CA GLN A 178 -36.89 1.83 13.23
C GLN A 178 -36.21 2.88 14.12
N GLN A 179 -36.54 4.15 13.89
CA GLN A 179 -35.99 5.25 14.66
C GLN A 179 -36.52 5.22 16.10
N SER A 180 -35.63 5.43 17.06
CA SER A 180 -35.94 5.59 18.47
C SER A 180 -35.78 7.06 18.88
N ARG A 181 -36.27 7.41 20.08
CA ARG A 181 -36.10 8.74 20.67
C ARG A 181 -34.74 8.93 21.36
N SER A 182 -33.93 7.88 21.48
CA SER A 182 -32.64 7.91 22.20
C SER A 182 -31.51 8.45 21.30
N PRO A 183 -30.78 9.51 21.72
CA PRO A 183 -29.59 9.96 21.00
C PRO A 183 -28.44 8.95 21.01
N ILE A 184 -28.40 8.06 22.01
CA ILE A 184 -27.35 7.05 22.17
C ILE A 184 -27.60 5.88 21.22
N THR A 185 -28.85 5.40 21.18
CA THR A 185 -29.32 4.25 20.39
C THR A 185 -30.44 4.68 19.42
N PRO A 186 -30.13 5.43 18.35
CA PRO A 186 -31.14 6.05 17.49
C PRO A 186 -31.94 5.07 16.64
N CYS A 187 -31.46 3.84 16.45
CA CYS A 187 -32.17 2.81 15.68
C CYS A 187 -32.30 1.54 16.51
N ILE A 188 -33.54 1.08 16.71
CA ILE A 188 -33.89 -0.16 17.40
C ILE A 188 -34.51 -1.15 16.42
N ARG A 189 -34.39 -2.46 16.67
CA ARG A 189 -35.03 -3.45 15.80
C ARG A 189 -36.55 -3.36 15.89
N ILE A 190 -37.23 -3.53 14.75
CA ILE A 190 -38.68 -3.59 14.69
C ILE A 190 -39.10 -4.96 15.27
N PRO A 191 -39.87 -5.00 16.38
CA PRO A 191 -40.60 -6.21 16.74
C PRO A 191 -41.73 -6.37 15.72
N ASN A 192 -41.79 -7.50 15.02
CA ASN A 192 -42.73 -7.82 13.93
C ASN A 192 -42.34 -7.32 12.52
N ALA A 193 -41.22 -7.82 11.99
CA ALA A 193 -41.34 -8.41 10.66
C ALA A 193 -41.90 -9.82 10.88
N LEU A 194 -43.10 -10.08 10.35
CA LEU A 194 -43.77 -11.38 10.39
C LEU A 194 -42.74 -12.50 10.21
N GLU A 195 -42.55 -13.22 11.30
CA GLU A 195 -42.61 -14.67 11.35
C GLU A 195 -43.57 -15.22 10.29
N THR A 196 -43.09 -15.31 9.05
CA THR A 196 -43.18 -16.57 8.29
C THR A 196 -41.99 -17.43 8.70
N THR A 197 -41.85 -17.61 10.01
CA THR A 197 -41.40 -18.88 10.54
C THR A 197 -42.62 -19.79 10.42
N PRO A 198 -42.59 -20.84 9.60
CA PRO A 198 -43.42 -21.98 9.95
C PRO A 198 -42.99 -22.38 11.37
N VAL A 199 -43.95 -22.72 12.23
CA VAL A 199 -43.70 -23.56 13.40
C VAL A 199 -43.18 -24.88 12.87
N VAL A 200 -41.90 -24.92 12.56
CA VAL A 200 -41.11 -26.13 12.52
C VAL A 200 -40.40 -26.09 13.85
N THR A 201 -40.86 -26.98 14.72
CA THR A 201 -40.06 -27.64 15.74
C THR A 201 -38.56 -27.44 15.51
N ALA A 202 -37.83 -27.17 16.58
CA ALA A 202 -36.37 -27.13 16.57
C ALA A 202 -35.79 -28.46 16.05
N GLU A 203 -35.72 -28.60 14.72
CA GLU A 203 -35.16 -29.70 13.93
C GLU A 203 -35.20 -29.28 12.43
N ASN A 204 -34.03 -28.94 11.87
CA ASN A 204 -33.70 -28.62 10.44
C ASN A 204 -34.31 -27.32 9.83
N GLU A 205 -33.55 -26.28 9.49
CA GLU A 205 -32.39 -26.31 8.58
C GLU A 205 -31.10 -25.80 9.23
N GLN A 206 -30.33 -26.75 9.73
CA GLN A 206 -28.89 -26.68 9.64
C GLN A 206 -28.55 -26.61 8.14
N LYS A 207 -28.27 -25.43 7.57
CA LYS A 207 -27.26 -25.42 6.51
C LYS A 207 -26.00 -25.87 7.21
N GLU A 208 -25.76 -27.18 7.19
CA GLU A 208 -24.59 -27.82 7.75
C GLU A 208 -23.37 -27.11 7.15
N CYS A 209 -22.86 -26.10 7.87
CA CYS A 209 -21.50 -25.64 7.67
C CYS A 209 -20.66 -26.86 8.05
N ALA A 210 -20.33 -27.69 7.06
CA ALA A 210 -19.46 -28.83 7.25
C ALA A 210 -18.23 -28.38 8.03
N LYS A 211 -17.78 -29.18 9.03
CA LYS A 211 -16.61 -28.87 9.86
C LYS A 211 -15.48 -28.31 8.98
N CYS A 212 -14.97 -27.12 9.30
CA CYS A 212 -13.96 -26.42 8.51
C CYS A 212 -12.69 -27.27 8.35
N ARG A 213 -12.58 -28.01 7.24
CA ARG A 213 -11.45 -28.92 6.96
C ARG A 213 -10.16 -28.20 6.56
N ALA A 214 -10.21 -26.88 6.41
CA ALA A 214 -9.09 -26.05 5.99
C ALA A 214 -8.08 -25.76 7.11
N SER A 215 -8.45 -25.89 8.38
CA SER A 215 -7.54 -25.68 9.51
C SER A 215 -7.40 -26.97 10.32
N PRO A 216 -6.67 -27.98 9.80
CA PRO A 216 -6.50 -29.24 10.52
C PRO A 216 -5.73 -29.01 11.83
N ALA A 217 -6.04 -29.75 12.91
CA ALA A 217 -5.30 -29.60 14.17
C ALA A 217 -3.79 -29.94 14.04
N ARG A 218 -3.43 -30.83 13.10
CA ARG A 218 -2.03 -31.23 12.82
C ARG A 218 -1.78 -31.47 11.33
N ILE A 219 -0.55 -31.16 10.91
CA ILE A 219 -0.05 -31.37 9.54
C ILE A 219 0.88 -32.60 9.54
N THR A 220 0.67 -33.49 8.57
CA THR A 220 1.45 -34.72 8.38
C THR A 220 2.16 -34.71 7.03
N GLN A 221 3.22 -35.51 6.89
CA GLN A 221 3.96 -35.69 5.63
C GLN A 221 3.01 -35.99 4.46
N LYS A 222 2.04 -36.89 4.65
CA LYS A 222 1.05 -37.28 3.62
C LYS A 222 0.19 -36.10 3.16
N LYS A 223 -0.22 -35.22 4.08
CA LYS A 223 -0.98 -34.00 3.73
C LYS A 223 -0.11 -33.01 2.96
N TYR A 224 1.12 -32.78 3.39
CA TYR A 224 2.09 -31.92 2.70
C TYR A 224 2.44 -32.43 1.30
N CYS A 225 2.65 -33.75 1.15
CA CYS A 225 2.94 -34.39 -0.14
C CYS A 225 1.82 -34.21 -1.17
N LYS A 226 0.56 -34.29 -0.75
CA LYS A 226 -0.63 -34.16 -1.64
C LYS A 226 -0.90 -32.74 -2.14
N ARG A 227 -0.16 -31.74 -1.67
CA ARG A 227 -0.26 -30.32 -2.08
C ARG A 227 0.87 -29.95 -3.02
N GLU A 228 0.63 -29.01 -3.91
CA GLU A 228 1.57 -28.61 -4.96
C GLU A 228 2.40 -27.41 -4.54
N TYR A 229 1.81 -26.54 -3.72
CA TYR A 229 2.53 -25.43 -3.09
C TYR A 229 2.27 -25.39 -1.58
N ALA A 230 3.27 -24.90 -0.86
CA ALA A 230 3.22 -24.65 0.57
C ALA A 230 4.09 -23.43 0.90
N ALA A 231 3.51 -22.41 1.52
CA ALA A 231 4.21 -21.19 1.89
C ALA A 231 3.62 -20.55 3.14
N GLN A 232 4.48 -19.88 3.92
CA GLN A 232 4.05 -18.89 4.90
C GLN A 232 3.53 -17.67 4.15
N VAL A 233 2.38 -17.15 4.58
CA VAL A 233 1.77 -15.94 4.03
C VAL A 233 1.32 -15.01 5.15
N SER A 234 1.40 -13.70 4.92
CA SER A 234 0.79 -12.68 5.80
C SER A 234 -0.40 -12.04 5.12
N VAL A 235 -1.48 -11.81 5.88
CA VAL A 235 -2.69 -11.15 5.37
C VAL A 235 -2.48 -9.64 5.40
N VAL A 236 -2.42 -9.00 4.23
CA VAL A 236 -2.15 -7.55 4.09
C VAL A 236 -3.43 -6.73 4.13
N SER A 237 -4.44 -7.10 3.33
CA SER A 237 -5.72 -6.39 3.26
C SER A 237 -6.87 -7.34 2.91
N ARG A 238 -8.11 -6.86 3.09
CA ARG A 238 -9.35 -7.54 2.69
C ARG A 238 -10.24 -6.57 1.91
N GLU A 239 -10.85 -7.05 0.83
CA GLU A 239 -11.75 -6.31 -0.07
C GLU A 239 -12.99 -7.19 -0.35
N LEU A 240 -14.20 -6.63 -0.32
CA LEU A 240 -15.41 -7.33 -0.75
C LEU A 240 -15.65 -6.96 -2.23
N VAL A 241 -15.74 -7.96 -3.09
CA VAL A 241 -15.92 -7.80 -4.55
C VAL A 241 -17.03 -8.75 -4.97
N GLU A 242 -18.17 -8.22 -5.41
CA GLU A 242 -19.25 -8.99 -6.06
C GLU A 242 -19.67 -10.28 -5.30
N GLY A 243 -19.80 -10.20 -3.97
CA GLY A 243 -20.18 -11.36 -3.14
C GLY A 243 -19.03 -12.32 -2.81
N TRP A 244 -17.80 -12.00 -3.19
CA TRP A 244 -16.57 -12.68 -2.77
C TRP A 244 -15.76 -11.78 -1.85
N ILE A 245 -15.04 -12.38 -0.91
CA ILE A 245 -14.00 -11.68 -0.15
C ILE A 245 -12.65 -12.02 -0.76
N LYS A 246 -11.94 -10.98 -1.14
CA LYS A 246 -10.59 -11.02 -1.66
C LYS A 246 -9.61 -10.56 -0.58
N TYR A 247 -8.68 -11.42 -0.22
CA TYR A 247 -7.54 -11.08 0.63
C TYR A 247 -6.29 -10.86 -0.22
N LYS A 248 -5.48 -9.87 0.14
CA LYS A 248 -4.11 -9.74 -0.39
C LYS A 248 -3.16 -10.48 0.55
N LEU A 249 -2.51 -11.52 0.05
CA LEU A 249 -1.56 -12.33 0.80
C LEU A 249 -0.15 -12.01 0.34
N GLN A 250 0.75 -11.66 1.26
CA GLN A 250 2.17 -11.50 0.96
C GLN A 250 2.91 -12.79 1.31
N VAL A 251 3.65 -13.32 0.34
CA VAL A 251 4.40 -14.57 0.51
C VAL A 251 5.67 -14.32 1.33
N GLY A 252 5.80 -15.06 2.42
CA GLY A 252 7.02 -15.14 3.23
C GLY A 252 7.90 -16.29 2.77
N THR A 253 8.19 -17.22 3.68
CA THR A 253 9.00 -18.41 3.38
C THR A 253 8.22 -19.41 2.53
N VAL A 254 8.86 -19.96 1.50
CA VAL A 254 8.27 -20.95 0.59
C VAL A 254 8.87 -22.33 0.90
N PHE A 255 8.02 -23.29 1.24
CA PHE A 255 8.43 -24.63 1.65
C PHE A 255 8.24 -25.67 0.55
N LYS A 256 7.33 -25.43 -0.41
CA LYS A 256 7.11 -26.32 -1.56
C LYS A 256 6.69 -25.52 -2.78
N ARG A 257 7.32 -25.83 -3.92
CA ARG A 257 7.08 -25.17 -5.20
C ARG A 257 7.02 -26.21 -6.32
N ARG A 258 5.82 -26.71 -6.60
CA ARG A 258 5.54 -27.67 -7.69
C ARG A 258 4.45 -27.19 -8.66
N SER A 259 3.87 -26.01 -8.43
CA SER A 259 2.93 -25.38 -9.35
C SER A 259 3.68 -24.43 -10.28
N ASP A 260 3.53 -24.63 -11.59
CA ASP A 260 4.15 -23.80 -12.62
C ASP A 260 3.35 -22.52 -12.88
N SER A 261 2.04 -22.51 -12.57
CA SER A 261 1.18 -21.37 -12.85
C SER A 261 1.13 -20.34 -11.71
N ILE A 262 1.26 -20.78 -10.45
CA ILE A 262 1.27 -19.89 -9.28
C ILE A 262 2.71 -19.66 -8.82
N LYS A 263 3.27 -18.49 -9.19
CA LYS A 263 4.63 -18.08 -8.81
C LYS A 263 4.73 -17.75 -7.32
N MET A 264 4.86 -18.78 -6.48
CA MET A 264 5.12 -18.66 -5.05
C MET A 264 6.59 -18.27 -4.83
N ARG A 265 6.87 -16.96 -4.80
CA ARG A 265 8.19 -16.40 -4.45
C ARG A 265 8.03 -15.44 -3.28
N ARG A 266 9.03 -15.43 -2.38
CA ARG A 266 9.09 -14.52 -1.23
C ARG A 266 8.95 -13.07 -1.69
N GLY A 267 8.12 -12.31 -0.99
CA GLY A 267 7.83 -10.90 -1.27
C GLY A 267 6.70 -10.64 -2.27
N ILE A 268 6.31 -11.62 -3.09
CA ILE A 268 5.20 -11.46 -4.04
C ILE A 268 3.86 -11.44 -3.30
N GLN A 269 2.94 -10.60 -3.78
CA GLN A 269 1.57 -10.56 -3.32
C GLN A 269 0.65 -11.34 -4.26
N HIS A 270 -0.22 -12.17 -3.70
CA HIS A 270 -1.24 -12.93 -4.41
C HIS A 270 -2.63 -12.58 -3.89
N ASN A 271 -3.61 -12.55 -4.80
CA ASN A 271 -5.02 -12.47 -4.43
C ASN A 271 -5.49 -13.83 -3.92
N PHE A 272 -6.25 -13.84 -2.84
CA PHE A 272 -6.85 -15.03 -2.26
C PHE A 272 -8.36 -14.85 -2.09
N TRP A 273 -9.15 -15.67 -2.76
CA TRP A 273 -10.59 -15.50 -2.90
C TRP A 273 -11.37 -16.49 -2.03
N LEU A 274 -12.33 -15.99 -1.26
CA LEU A 274 -13.29 -16.78 -0.49
C LEU A 274 -14.71 -16.40 -0.90
N SER A 275 -15.59 -17.38 -1.06
CA SER A 275 -17.01 -17.12 -1.33
C SER A 275 -17.72 -16.61 -0.07
N ASN A 276 -18.81 -15.85 -0.25
CA ASN A 276 -19.61 -15.35 0.87
C ASN A 276 -20.06 -16.46 1.83
N ALA A 277 -20.40 -17.64 1.31
CA ALA A 277 -20.81 -18.79 2.11
C ALA A 277 -19.75 -19.23 3.12
N MET A 278 -18.47 -19.21 2.73
CA MET A 278 -17.34 -19.56 3.60
C MET A 278 -17.09 -18.51 4.70
N VAL A 279 -17.37 -17.25 4.39
CA VAL A 279 -17.30 -16.13 5.33
C VAL A 279 -18.40 -16.23 6.38
N ILE A 280 -19.62 -16.55 5.94
CA ILE A 280 -20.77 -16.81 6.83
C ILE A 280 -20.46 -17.97 7.79
N CYS A 281 -19.86 -19.05 7.29
CA CYS A 281 -19.39 -20.18 8.11
C CYS A 281 -18.09 -19.90 8.89
N LYS A 282 -17.52 -18.68 8.85
CA LYS A 282 -16.25 -18.28 9.50
C LYS A 282 -15.09 -19.25 9.22
N CYS A 283 -14.93 -19.70 7.98
CA CYS A 283 -13.92 -20.68 7.59
C CYS A 283 -13.14 -20.23 6.33
N PRO A 284 -11.80 -20.04 6.38
CA PRO A 284 -10.92 -19.94 7.55
C PRO A 284 -11.03 -18.59 8.27
N LYS A 285 -10.72 -18.56 9.58
CA LYS A 285 -10.72 -17.34 10.40
C LYS A 285 -9.47 -16.49 10.17
N LEU A 286 -9.46 -15.72 9.08
CA LEU A 286 -8.34 -14.86 8.70
C LEU A 286 -8.41 -13.48 9.35
N LYS A 287 -7.30 -13.07 9.98
CA LYS A 287 -7.10 -11.74 10.57
C LYS A 287 -6.01 -11.00 9.81
N ILE A 288 -6.24 -9.71 9.55
CA ILE A 288 -5.25 -8.82 8.91
C ILE A 288 -4.03 -8.71 9.82
N GLY A 289 -2.83 -8.69 9.23
CA GLY A 289 -1.55 -8.60 9.94
C GLY A 289 -1.07 -9.91 10.57
N LYS A 290 -1.89 -10.97 10.57
CA LYS A 290 -1.48 -12.29 11.06
C LYS A 290 -0.85 -13.13 9.95
N LYS A 291 0.06 -14.02 10.37
CA LYS A 291 0.75 -14.98 9.51
C LYS A 291 0.02 -16.32 9.53
N TYR A 292 -0.02 -16.97 8.38
CA TYR A 292 -0.66 -18.27 8.19
C TYR A 292 0.23 -19.16 7.32
N LEU A 293 0.13 -20.47 7.52
CA LEU A 293 0.60 -21.44 6.55
C LEU A 293 -0.50 -21.68 5.52
N LEU A 294 -0.19 -21.41 4.26
CA LEU A 294 -1.03 -21.70 3.11
C LEU A 294 -0.47 -22.90 2.34
N MET A 295 -1.29 -23.94 2.16
CA MET A 295 -0.99 -25.04 1.25
C MET A 295 -2.19 -25.31 0.36
N GLY A 296 -1.95 -25.67 -0.89
CA GLY A 296 -3.04 -25.90 -1.83
C GLY A 296 -2.64 -26.69 -3.05
N ARG A 297 -3.58 -26.79 -3.96
CA ARG A 297 -3.37 -27.28 -5.32
C ARG A 297 -3.63 -26.14 -6.28
N ASP A 298 -2.96 -26.22 -7.40
CA ASP A 298 -3.14 -25.30 -8.49
C ASP A 298 -4.49 -25.58 -9.16
N ASP A 299 -5.49 -24.78 -8.81
CA ASP A 299 -6.84 -24.85 -9.37
C ASP A 299 -7.15 -23.54 -10.12
N MET A 300 -6.21 -23.08 -10.97
CA MET A 300 -6.46 -21.95 -11.88
C MET A 300 -7.64 -22.28 -12.82
N ASN A 301 -8.49 -21.29 -13.09
CA ASN A 301 -9.58 -21.31 -14.09
C ASN A 301 -10.90 -22.04 -13.80
N LYS A 302 -11.34 -22.20 -12.54
CA LYS A 302 -12.73 -22.67 -12.30
C LYS A 302 -13.76 -21.60 -11.95
N ALA A 303 -13.36 -20.36 -11.65
CA ALA A 303 -14.30 -19.36 -11.13
C ALA A 303 -14.14 -17.95 -11.72
N GLY A 304 -13.32 -17.73 -12.75
CA GLY A 304 -13.15 -16.38 -13.37
C GLY A 304 -12.43 -15.34 -12.50
N HIS A 305 -11.79 -15.75 -11.39
CA HIS A 305 -11.10 -14.85 -10.46
C HIS A 305 -9.57 -15.01 -10.54
N PRO A 306 -8.79 -13.94 -10.81
CA PRO A 306 -7.33 -14.03 -10.91
C PRO A 306 -6.69 -14.20 -9.53
N GLY A 307 -6.04 -15.34 -9.30
CA GLY A 307 -5.32 -15.66 -8.07
C GLY A 307 -5.72 -16.99 -7.45
N ILE A 308 -5.45 -17.14 -6.16
CA ILE A 308 -5.70 -18.39 -5.42
C ILE A 308 -7.14 -18.40 -4.94
N VAL A 309 -7.91 -19.43 -5.29
CA VAL A 309 -9.30 -19.57 -4.83
C VAL A 309 -9.36 -20.62 -3.72
N PHE A 310 -10.00 -20.28 -2.60
CA PHE A 310 -10.19 -21.22 -1.49
C PHE A 310 -11.11 -22.37 -1.89
N ASN A 311 -10.64 -23.60 -1.67
CA ASN A 311 -11.38 -24.81 -2.01
C ASN A 311 -11.12 -25.94 -0.99
N ARG A 312 -11.71 -27.12 -1.24
CA ARG A 312 -11.57 -28.31 -0.37
C ARG A 312 -10.13 -28.84 -0.21
N TYR A 313 -9.22 -28.38 -1.06
CA TYR A 313 -7.80 -28.73 -1.06
C TYR A 313 -6.93 -27.65 -0.40
N THR A 314 -7.48 -26.46 -0.13
CA THR A 314 -6.75 -25.41 0.57
C THR A 314 -6.66 -25.74 2.06
N ILE A 315 -5.45 -25.66 2.59
CA ILE A 315 -5.16 -25.69 4.02
C ILE A 315 -4.64 -24.31 4.40
N MET A 316 -5.24 -23.74 5.44
CA MET A 316 -4.93 -22.43 5.99
C MET A 316 -4.90 -22.55 7.52
N MET A 317 -3.72 -22.47 8.10
CA MET A 317 -3.49 -22.64 9.54
C MET A 317 -2.76 -21.41 10.08
N GLU A 318 -3.12 -20.96 11.29
CA GLU A 318 -2.38 -19.89 11.95
C GLU A 318 -0.92 -20.30 12.15
N TRP A 319 -0.01 -19.38 11.84
CA TRP A 319 1.41 -19.66 11.89
C TRP A 319 1.89 -19.87 13.33
N ASN A 320 2.69 -20.92 13.55
CA ASN A 320 3.44 -21.18 14.76
C ASN A 320 4.88 -21.52 14.35
N GLU A 321 5.87 -21.04 15.09
CA GLU A 321 7.30 -21.27 14.81
C GLU A 321 7.65 -22.78 14.81
N ASP A 322 6.96 -23.61 15.61
CA ASP A 322 7.11 -25.08 15.59
C ASP A 322 6.77 -25.74 14.24
N LEU A 323 6.08 -25.02 13.34
CA LEU A 323 5.78 -25.49 12.00
C LEU A 323 6.98 -25.42 11.07
N ILE A 324 7.97 -24.56 11.33
CA ILE A 324 9.16 -24.39 10.48
C ILE A 324 9.93 -25.70 10.42
N ASP A 325 10.38 -26.20 11.58
CA ASP A 325 11.16 -27.44 11.67
C ASP A 325 10.39 -28.64 11.10
N LYS A 326 9.06 -28.66 11.27
CA LYS A 326 8.20 -29.71 10.72
C LYS A 326 8.14 -29.64 9.19
N LEU A 327 7.91 -28.47 8.62
CA LEU A 327 7.81 -28.27 7.16
C LEU A 327 9.16 -28.47 6.47
N ASP A 328 10.26 -28.08 7.12
CA ASP A 328 11.61 -28.31 6.61
C ASP A 328 11.95 -29.81 6.60
N ARG A 329 11.61 -30.55 7.67
CA ARG A 329 11.70 -32.02 7.65
C ARG A 329 10.85 -32.63 6.54
N PHE A 330 9.65 -32.08 6.29
CA PHE A 330 8.77 -32.58 5.24
C PHE A 330 9.30 -32.31 3.83
N SER A 331 9.90 -31.14 3.62
CA SER A 331 10.55 -30.73 2.38
C SER A 331 11.80 -31.58 2.08
N ARG A 332 12.61 -31.90 3.10
CA ARG A 332 13.77 -32.82 2.95
C ARG A 332 13.34 -34.24 2.55
N ARG A 333 12.17 -34.69 3.02
CA ARG A 333 11.56 -35.99 2.67
C ARG A 333 10.64 -35.93 1.44
N ASN A 334 10.74 -34.90 0.60
CA ASN A 334 9.86 -34.73 -0.56
C ASN A 334 10.01 -35.85 -1.61
N HIS A 335 11.16 -36.54 -1.68
CA HIS A 335 11.35 -37.75 -2.49
C HIS A 335 10.40 -38.91 -2.10
N GLN A 336 9.98 -39.00 -0.84
CA GLN A 336 8.99 -39.98 -0.37
C GLN A 336 7.55 -39.63 -0.76
N CYS A 337 7.31 -38.48 -1.40
CA CYS A 337 5.98 -38.11 -1.88
C CYS A 337 5.56 -38.89 -3.16
N ALA A 338 6.50 -39.58 -3.83
CA ALA A 338 6.25 -40.35 -5.06
C ALA A 338 5.78 -41.79 -4.80
N SER A 339 6.03 -42.36 -3.62
CA SER A 339 5.76 -43.77 -3.30
C SER A 339 4.30 -44.10 -2.93
N ASN A 340 3.36 -43.17 -3.10
CA ASN A 340 1.93 -43.36 -2.81
C ASN A 340 1.02 -43.14 -4.04
N ALA A 341 1.59 -43.14 -5.25
CA ALA A 341 0.85 -43.02 -6.51
C ALA A 341 0.79 -44.32 -7.33
N TYR A 342 1.42 -45.42 -6.87
CA TYR A 342 1.39 -46.73 -7.51
C TYR A 342 0.80 -47.78 -6.57
N SER A 343 -0.52 -47.75 -6.42
CA SER A 343 -1.31 -48.90 -5.98
C SER A 343 -2.71 -48.63 -6.54
N ILE A 344 -3.22 -49.52 -7.38
CA ILE A 344 -4.44 -49.38 -8.21
C ILE A 344 -4.17 -48.70 -9.58
N SER A 345 -3.38 -49.35 -10.45
CA SER A 345 -3.48 -49.28 -11.94
C SER A 345 -2.48 -50.23 -12.64
N ALA A 346 -2.09 -51.33 -12.00
CA ALA A 346 -1.20 -52.33 -12.60
C ALA A 346 -1.81 -53.74 -12.47
N VAL A 347 -3.06 -53.88 -12.92
CA VAL A 347 -3.68 -55.19 -13.23
C VAL A 347 -4.48 -55.07 -14.52
N VAL A 348 -3.94 -54.39 -15.55
CA VAL A 348 -4.35 -54.59 -16.95
C VAL A 348 -3.13 -54.18 -17.78
N ARG A 349 -2.76 -54.99 -18.79
CA ARG A 349 -1.58 -54.88 -19.67
C ARG A 349 -0.34 -55.65 -19.20
N LYS A 350 -0.52 -56.95 -18.97
CA LYS A 350 0.46 -57.97 -19.34
C LYS A 350 -0.25 -58.96 -20.27
N GLN A 351 -0.32 -58.60 -21.54
CA GLN A 351 -0.43 -59.52 -22.68
C GLN A 351 -0.40 -58.64 -23.94
N GLU A 352 0.30 -59.13 -24.96
CA GLU A 352 0.50 -58.53 -26.29
C GLU A 352 1.57 -57.44 -26.38
N ASP A 353 2.84 -57.85 -26.40
CA ASP A 353 3.61 -57.72 -27.65
C ASP A 353 4.84 -58.66 -27.60
N GLY A 354 4.81 -59.71 -28.42
CA GLY A 354 5.77 -60.79 -28.41
C GLY A 354 5.53 -61.70 -29.60
N SER A 355 5.93 -61.23 -30.77
CA SER A 355 6.14 -61.94 -32.05
C SER A 355 6.07 -60.83 -33.12
N GLU A 356 7.11 -60.45 -33.87
CA GLU A 356 7.86 -61.33 -34.76
C GLU A 356 9.07 -60.56 -35.35
N ARG A 357 10.26 -61.15 -35.33
CA ARG A 357 11.29 -61.01 -36.38
C ARG A 357 12.30 -62.16 -36.26
N LYS A 358 12.29 -63.03 -37.29
CA LYS A 358 13.29 -64.04 -37.67
C LYS A 358 13.36 -65.24 -36.72
N TYR A 359 13.11 -66.49 -37.12
CA TYR A 359 13.08 -67.18 -38.41
C TYR A 359 11.92 -68.18 -38.44
#